data_AF-A0A9D1GJC8-F1
#
_entry.id   AF-A0A9D1GJC8-F1
#
_cell.length_a   1.000
_cell.length_b   1.000
_cell.length_c   1.000
_cell.angle_alpha   90.00
_cell.angle_beta   90.00
_cell.angle_gamma   90.00
#
_symmetry.space_group_name_H-M   'P 1'
#
loop_
_entity.id
_entity.type
_entity.pdbx_description
1 polymer ?
#
loop_
_entity_poly.entity_id
_entity_poly.type
_entity_poly.pdbx_seq_one_letter_code
_entity_poly.pdbx_strand_id
1 'polypeptide(L)'
;MRRDSCLLRKHSGEMKWTHIRLGCQLFQRQVLLKMLIDVRNGVSHGDGAGLTWRSPNPYGSEAYYNLGLSQFCQEKYDEAYDSFYKAAWTNEQQEMSWYYLAVISCRRGDYELALDFVEKGLIKNTHNIKARGLKAAVLRVLGKKDEACAWIAENLKTDPFDYVSRYEAVLNASAEEKEARLKELKVLMRDFHENYLQTARDCAEAGFFEEALEVLDGCTKEWPMLFYYRGAYLLKLGRADEAKEAFACFNKLMDYGERHLNDKVKNDFFAVSLPDFLIFEDDMDRRNKAHCYYLMGLANIGLGNPEAAVKDFDKALEYDFNHQNCRIYKELAKRELSQ
;
A
#
# COMPACT_ATOMS: atom_id res chain seq x y z
N MET A 1 -22.39 37.20 20.98
CA MET A 1 -22.17 36.15 22.01
C MET A 1 -21.94 34.84 21.27
N ARG A 2 -20.73 34.59 20.74
CA ARG A 2 -19.62 33.83 21.36
C ARG A 2 -20.05 32.49 21.97
N ARG A 3 -19.78 31.41 21.23
CA ARG A 3 -19.32 30.09 21.68
C ARG A 3 -18.26 29.66 20.65
N ASP A 4 -17.02 30.09 20.84
CA ASP A 4 -15.87 29.26 21.27
C ASP A 4 -15.67 28.07 20.30
N SER A 5 -14.80 28.03 19.29
CA SER A 5 -13.44 28.59 19.06
C SER A 5 -12.42 28.24 20.14
N CYS A 6 -12.30 26.97 20.53
CA CYS A 6 -11.08 26.38 21.06
C CYS A 6 -11.25 24.87 21.25
N LEU A 7 -10.56 24.04 20.46
CA LEU A 7 -9.94 22.77 20.89
C LEU A 7 -9.07 22.12 19.78
N LEU A 8 -8.54 22.92 18.85
CA LEU A 8 -7.29 22.58 18.15
C LEU A 8 -6.12 22.84 19.12
N ARG A 9 -6.03 22.06 20.20
CA ARG A 9 -4.86 22.05 21.08
C ARG A 9 -3.85 21.05 20.51
N LYS A 10 -2.78 21.62 19.95
CA LYS A 10 -1.39 21.17 20.01
C LYS A 10 -1.20 19.73 20.52
N HIS A 11 -1.30 18.77 19.61
CA HIS A 11 -0.39 17.63 19.64
C HIS A 11 0.43 17.71 18.35
N SER A 12 1.64 18.24 18.49
CA SER A 12 2.77 17.94 17.61
C SER A 12 3.16 16.47 17.78
N GLY A 13 2.21 15.58 17.50
CA GLY A 13 2.44 14.16 17.39
C GLY A 13 2.82 13.90 15.94
N GLU A 14 4.09 13.65 15.69
CA GLU A 14 4.51 12.97 14.47
C GLU A 14 3.59 11.76 14.29
N MET A 15 2.68 11.80 13.29
CA MET A 15 1.98 10.60 12.84
C MET A 15 3.05 9.57 12.53
N LYS A 16 3.21 8.54 13.37
CA LYS A 16 4.11 7.44 13.08
C LYS A 16 3.44 6.57 12.01
N TRP A 17 3.69 6.96 10.77
CA TRP A 17 3.30 6.37 9.48
C TRP A 17 3.58 4.85 9.33
N THR A 18 4.31 4.30 10.28
CA THR A 18 4.82 2.95 10.36
C THR A 18 3.73 1.88 10.33
N HIS A 19 2.56 2.15 10.90
CA HIS A 19 1.48 1.15 11.05
C HIS A 19 0.50 1.14 9.88
N ILE A 20 0.37 2.28 9.19
CA ILE A 20 -0.51 2.52 8.07
C ILE A 20 -0.03 1.80 6.80
N ARG A 21 1.27 1.84 6.51
CA ARG A 21 1.87 1.15 5.37
C ARG A 21 1.78 -0.37 5.52
N LEU A 22 1.97 -0.85 6.75
CA LEU A 22 1.78 -2.24 7.16
C LEU A 22 0.35 -2.70 6.84
N GLY A 23 -0.68 -1.95 7.24
CA GLY A 23 -2.09 -2.29 7.00
C GLY A 23 -2.50 -2.41 5.53
N CYS A 24 -1.80 -1.70 4.67
CA CYS A 24 -2.15 -1.53 3.28
C CYS A 24 -1.32 -2.43 2.33
N GLN A 25 -0.07 -2.73 2.70
CA GLN A 25 0.71 -3.84 2.12
C GLN A 25 0.19 -5.21 2.58
N LEU A 26 -0.42 -5.28 3.77
CA LEU A 26 -1.08 -6.46 4.33
C LEU A 26 -2.21 -7.03 3.45
N PHE A 27 -2.81 -6.20 2.57
CA PHE A 27 -3.91 -6.61 1.72
C PHE A 27 -3.49 -7.53 0.56
N GLN A 28 -2.23 -7.46 0.07
CA GLN A 28 -1.80 -8.24 -1.10
C GLN A 28 -0.96 -9.49 -0.79
N ARG A 29 -0.71 -9.81 0.48
CA ARG A 29 -0.06 -11.08 0.83
C ARG A 29 -0.87 -11.75 1.94
N GLN A 30 -1.86 -12.56 1.55
CA GLN A 30 -2.57 -13.49 2.45
C GLN A 30 -1.59 -14.39 3.25
N VAL A 31 -0.38 -14.60 2.72
CA VAL A 31 0.75 -15.28 3.40
C VAL A 31 1.32 -14.45 4.55
N LEU A 32 1.33 -13.11 4.44
CA LEU A 32 1.83 -12.21 5.49
C LEU A 32 0.88 -12.11 6.68
N LEU A 33 -0.41 -12.38 6.53
CA LEU A 33 -1.35 -12.36 7.68
C LEU A 33 -1.06 -13.51 8.65
N LYS A 34 -0.77 -14.70 8.10
CA LYS A 34 -0.31 -15.84 8.90
C LYS A 34 1.07 -15.57 9.50
N MET A 35 2.00 -14.98 8.74
CA MET A 35 3.30 -14.56 9.27
C MET A 35 3.21 -13.43 10.30
N LEU A 36 2.28 -12.48 10.22
CA LEU A 36 2.13 -11.40 11.21
C LEU A 36 1.39 -11.84 12.46
N ILE A 37 0.51 -12.84 12.36
CA ILE A 37 -0.07 -13.53 13.50
C ILE A 37 1.00 -14.40 14.17
N ASP A 38 1.85 -15.11 13.41
CA ASP A 38 2.96 -15.89 13.95
C ASP A 38 4.08 -14.98 14.53
N VAL A 39 4.37 -13.85 13.88
CA VAL A 39 5.28 -12.82 14.40
C VAL A 39 4.68 -12.15 15.64
N ARG A 40 3.36 -11.89 15.74
CA ARG A 40 2.74 -11.23 16.92
C ARG A 40 2.35 -12.16 18.06
N ASN A 41 2.03 -13.42 17.81
CA ASN A 41 2.03 -14.42 18.88
C ASN A 41 3.43 -14.54 19.52
N GLY A 42 4.47 -14.05 18.83
CA GLY A 42 5.78 -13.73 19.39
C GLY A 42 6.09 -12.25 19.72
N VAL A 43 5.22 -11.27 19.40
CA VAL A 43 5.46 -9.83 19.71
C VAL A 43 4.95 -9.43 21.10
N SER A 44 4.26 -10.32 21.82
CA SER A 44 4.24 -10.17 23.29
C SER A 44 5.64 -10.35 23.90
N HIS A 45 6.60 -10.89 23.14
CA HIS A 45 7.99 -11.14 23.53
C HIS A 45 8.99 -10.83 22.40
N GLY A 46 8.89 -9.67 21.73
CA GLY A 46 9.99 -9.19 20.88
C GLY A 46 10.57 -10.18 19.86
N ASP A 47 9.79 -11.10 19.27
CA ASP A 47 10.37 -12.31 18.64
C ASP A 47 11.05 -12.17 17.26
N GLY A 48 11.05 -10.99 16.61
CA GLY A 48 12.04 -10.71 15.54
C GLY A 48 13.46 -10.58 16.11
N ALA A 49 13.53 -9.94 17.28
CA ALA A 49 14.68 -10.07 18.16
C ALA A 49 14.68 -11.47 18.80
N GLY A 50 13.60 -12.07 19.27
CA GLY A 50 13.57 -13.42 19.90
C GLY A 50 14.15 -14.56 19.05
N LEU A 51 13.92 -14.57 17.73
CA LEU A 51 14.57 -15.50 16.79
C LEU A 51 16.08 -15.26 16.70
N THR A 52 16.52 -14.00 16.70
CA THR A 52 17.93 -13.59 16.67
C THR A 52 18.58 -13.49 18.06
N TRP A 53 17.79 -13.49 19.13
CA TRP A 53 18.16 -13.30 20.54
C TRP A 53 18.37 -14.67 21.17
N ARG A 54 17.53 -15.66 20.80
CA ARG A 54 17.78 -17.08 21.10
C ARG A 54 18.85 -17.67 20.19
N SER A 55 18.94 -17.21 18.94
CA SER A 55 19.94 -17.67 17.97
C SER A 55 20.57 -16.47 17.27
N PRO A 56 21.72 -15.94 17.74
CA PRO A 56 22.45 -14.84 17.12
C PRO A 56 22.74 -15.02 15.62
N ASN A 57 22.72 -16.27 15.15
CA ASN A 57 22.79 -16.64 13.74
C ASN A 57 21.69 -17.65 13.40
N PRO A 58 20.47 -17.21 13.04
CA PRO A 58 19.41 -18.09 12.55
C PRO A 58 19.90 -18.88 11.33
N TYR A 59 19.50 -20.15 11.22
CA TYR A 59 19.96 -21.02 10.13
C TYR A 59 19.49 -20.55 8.73
N GLY A 60 18.40 -19.77 8.68
CA GLY A 60 17.83 -19.21 7.44
C GLY A 60 17.76 -17.69 7.46
N SER A 61 17.93 -17.08 6.27
CA SER A 61 17.82 -15.63 6.06
C SER A 61 16.40 -15.08 6.19
N GLU A 62 15.38 -15.94 6.18
CA GLU A 62 13.96 -15.55 6.21
C GLU A 62 13.62 -14.67 7.43
N ALA A 63 14.18 -14.98 8.60
CA ALA A 63 13.97 -14.19 9.80
C ALA A 63 14.50 -12.76 9.64
N TYR A 64 15.71 -12.61 9.07
CA TYR A 64 16.30 -11.29 8.78
C TYR A 64 15.52 -10.55 7.69
N TYR A 65 15.06 -11.25 6.66
CA TYR A 65 14.25 -10.67 5.61
C TYR A 65 12.91 -10.14 6.15
N ASN A 66 12.20 -10.93 6.95
CA ASN A 66 10.94 -10.53 7.58
C ASN A 66 11.14 -9.38 8.59
N LEU A 67 12.25 -9.39 9.34
CA LEU A 67 12.64 -8.28 10.20
C LEU A 67 12.89 -7.00 9.38
N GLY A 68 13.65 -7.10 8.30
CA GLY A 68 13.92 -5.99 7.39
C GLY A 68 12.64 -5.42 6.79
N LEU A 69 11.69 -6.26 6.36
CA LEU A 69 10.37 -5.81 5.89
C LEU A 69 9.61 -5.06 6.98
N SER A 70 9.62 -5.56 8.22
CA SER A 70 8.96 -4.90 9.35
C SER A 70 9.57 -3.52 9.64
N GLN A 71 10.90 -3.43 9.66
CA GLN A 71 11.64 -2.19 9.87
C GLN A 71 11.42 -1.19 8.71
N PHE A 72 11.41 -1.68 7.47
CA PHE A 72 11.12 -0.88 6.28
C PHE A 72 9.72 -0.27 6.32
N CYS A 73 8.72 -1.07 6.69
CA CYS A 73 7.37 -0.57 6.92
C CYS A 73 7.32 0.47 8.05
N GLN A 74 8.19 0.31 9.06
CA GLN A 74 8.37 1.27 10.15
C GLN A 74 9.24 2.49 9.79
N GLU A 75 9.62 2.65 8.52
CA GLU A 75 10.48 3.75 8.06
C GLU A 75 11.85 3.82 8.78
N LYS A 76 12.24 2.73 9.43
CA LYS A 76 13.54 2.50 10.06
C LYS A 76 14.51 1.98 9.02
N TYR A 77 14.87 2.86 8.07
CA TYR A 77 15.58 2.46 6.85
C TYR A 77 17.01 2.00 7.12
N ASP A 78 17.67 2.54 8.14
CA ASP A 78 19.04 2.17 8.48
C ASP A 78 19.08 0.76 9.08
N GLU A 79 18.20 0.45 10.03
CA GLU A 79 18.11 -0.89 10.60
C GLU A 79 17.60 -1.91 9.58
N ALA A 80 16.66 -1.51 8.72
CA ALA A 80 16.19 -2.36 7.62
C ALA A 80 17.31 -2.70 6.65
N TYR A 81 18.18 -1.74 6.33
CA TYR A 81 19.32 -1.94 5.45
C TYR A 81 20.25 -3.05 5.99
N ASP A 82 20.61 -3.00 7.27
CA ASP A 82 21.45 -4.02 7.90
C ASP A 82 20.79 -5.40 7.90
N SER A 83 19.48 -5.46 8.18
CA SER A 83 18.71 -6.71 8.17
C SER A 83 18.64 -7.33 6.77
N PHE A 84 18.38 -6.52 5.73
CA PHE A 84 18.36 -7.02 4.35
C PHE A 84 19.74 -7.44 3.87
N TYR A 85 20.80 -6.73 4.27
CA TYR A 85 22.16 -7.13 3.92
C TYR A 85 22.52 -8.50 4.50
N LYS A 86 22.12 -8.78 5.75
CA LYS A 86 22.25 -10.12 6.36
C LYS A 86 21.38 -11.14 5.64
N ALA A 87 20.16 -10.79 5.24
CA ALA A 87 19.28 -11.69 4.52
C ALA A 87 19.83 -12.07 3.13
N ALA A 88 20.58 -11.18 2.48
CA ALA A 88 21.17 -11.42 1.15
C ALA A 88 22.28 -12.48 1.12
N TRP A 89 22.73 -13.00 2.27
CA TRP A 89 23.75 -14.04 2.36
C TRP A 89 23.28 -15.42 1.90
N THR A 90 21.98 -15.72 1.99
CA THR A 90 21.44 -17.00 1.52
C THR A 90 20.64 -16.82 0.24
N ASN A 91 20.69 -17.82 -0.63
CA ASN A 91 20.17 -17.72 -2.00
C ASN A 91 18.64 -17.53 -2.03
N GLU A 92 17.93 -18.03 -1.03
CA GLU A 92 16.45 -18.05 -0.97
C GLU A 92 15.83 -16.65 -0.93
N GLN A 93 16.46 -15.72 -0.21
CA GLN A 93 15.95 -14.35 -0.03
C GLN A 93 16.80 -13.30 -0.74
N GLN A 94 17.86 -13.74 -1.44
CA GLN A 94 18.85 -12.86 -2.03
C GLN A 94 18.26 -11.87 -3.04
N GLU A 95 17.39 -12.36 -3.93
CA GLU A 95 16.70 -11.56 -4.94
C GLU A 95 15.97 -10.35 -4.32
N MET A 96 15.02 -10.62 -3.42
CA MET A 96 14.18 -9.58 -2.83
C MET A 96 14.96 -8.71 -1.84
N SER A 97 15.96 -9.28 -1.16
CA SER A 97 16.82 -8.48 -0.27
C SER A 97 17.61 -7.43 -1.05
N TRP A 98 18.17 -7.80 -2.21
CA TRP A 98 18.84 -6.83 -3.09
C TRP A 98 17.87 -5.78 -3.65
N TYR A 99 16.64 -6.16 -4.00
CA TYR A 99 15.60 -5.21 -4.39
C TYR A 99 15.32 -4.18 -3.28
N TYR A 100 15.12 -4.61 -2.03
CA TYR A 100 14.87 -3.69 -0.93
C TYR A 100 16.08 -2.82 -0.56
N LEU A 101 17.29 -3.34 -0.69
CA LEU A 101 18.52 -2.53 -0.55
C LEU A 101 18.61 -1.45 -1.62
N ALA A 102 18.25 -1.76 -2.86
CA ALA A 102 18.17 -0.77 -3.93
C ALA A 102 17.10 0.29 -3.65
N VAL A 103 15.91 -0.11 -3.21
CA VAL A 103 14.83 0.79 -2.81
C VAL A 103 15.27 1.76 -1.72
N ILE A 104 15.95 1.27 -0.67
CA ILE A 104 16.48 2.11 0.41
C ILE A 104 17.54 3.07 -0.13
N SER A 105 18.40 2.61 -1.05
CA SER A 105 19.42 3.46 -1.69
C SER A 105 18.80 4.55 -2.56
N CYS A 106 17.74 4.26 -3.32
CA CYS A 106 16.96 5.27 -4.05
C CYS A 106 16.41 6.35 -3.11
N ARG A 107 15.85 5.94 -1.95
CA ARG A 107 15.34 6.88 -0.94
C ARG A 107 16.40 7.78 -0.34
N ARG A 108 17.65 7.30 -0.26
CA ARG A 108 18.81 8.09 0.18
C ARG A 108 19.36 9.01 -0.91
N GLY A 109 18.95 8.80 -2.17
CA GLY A 109 19.46 9.52 -3.34
C GLY A 109 20.69 8.88 -3.99
N ASP A 110 21.14 7.73 -3.49
CA ASP A 110 22.33 7.01 -3.99
C ASP A 110 21.95 6.11 -5.18
N TYR A 111 21.60 6.73 -6.31
CA TYR A 111 21.05 6.03 -7.47
C TYR A 111 22.05 5.10 -8.17
N GLU A 112 23.35 5.41 -8.16
CA GLU A 112 24.36 4.49 -8.73
C GLU A 112 24.47 3.20 -7.91
N LEU A 113 24.45 3.31 -6.59
CA LEU A 113 24.47 2.16 -5.69
C LEU A 113 23.17 1.35 -5.81
N ALA A 114 22.03 2.04 -5.95
CA ALA A 114 20.76 1.39 -6.20
C ALA A 114 20.80 0.55 -7.49
N LEU A 115 21.39 1.08 -8.57
CA LEU A 115 21.53 0.34 -9.83
C LEU A 115 22.34 -0.96 -9.66
N ASP A 116 23.47 -0.91 -8.97
CA ASP A 116 24.30 -2.10 -8.67
C ASP A 116 23.52 -3.15 -7.85
N PHE A 117 22.77 -2.73 -6.83
CA PHE A 117 21.94 -3.65 -6.06
C PHE A 117 20.81 -4.26 -6.89
N VAL A 118 20.11 -3.49 -7.73
CA VAL A 118 19.08 -4.06 -8.60
C VAL A 118 19.69 -5.08 -9.56
N GLU A 119 20.85 -4.81 -10.13
CA GLU A 119 21.53 -5.74 -11.03
C GLU A 119 21.93 -7.04 -10.33
N LYS A 120 22.43 -6.96 -9.10
CA LYS A 120 22.69 -8.16 -8.26
C LYS A 120 21.43 -8.98 -8.02
N GLY A 121 20.29 -8.33 -7.78
CA GLY A 121 19.00 -8.99 -7.64
C GLY A 121 18.53 -9.67 -8.93
N LEU A 122 18.66 -8.98 -10.07
CA LEU A 122 18.26 -9.47 -11.38
C LEU A 122 19.13 -10.62 -11.88
N ILE A 123 20.41 -10.70 -11.51
CA ILE A 123 21.25 -11.88 -11.81
C ILE A 123 20.66 -13.15 -11.18
N LYS A 124 19.98 -13.02 -10.04
CA LYS A 124 19.37 -14.15 -9.32
C LYS A 124 18.00 -14.51 -9.87
N ASN A 125 17.19 -13.50 -10.17
CA ASN A 125 15.92 -13.67 -10.83
C ASN A 125 15.72 -12.60 -11.89
N THR A 126 16.08 -12.95 -13.12
CA THR A 126 15.98 -12.05 -14.27
C THR A 126 14.54 -11.64 -14.56
N HIS A 127 13.55 -12.45 -14.15
CA HIS A 127 12.13 -12.22 -14.40
C HIS A 127 11.41 -11.47 -13.27
N ASN A 128 12.11 -10.97 -12.25
CA ASN A 128 11.48 -10.15 -11.22
C ASN A 128 10.99 -8.81 -11.79
N ILE A 129 9.70 -8.72 -12.08
CA ILE A 129 9.06 -7.55 -12.68
C ILE A 129 9.28 -6.28 -11.84
N LYS A 130 9.18 -6.38 -10.50
CA LYS A 130 9.41 -5.22 -9.62
C LYS A 130 10.84 -4.68 -9.73
N ALA A 131 11.83 -5.56 -9.70
CA ALA A 131 13.23 -5.17 -9.85
C ALA A 131 13.51 -4.59 -11.24
N ARG A 132 12.90 -5.16 -12.29
CA ARG A 132 13.02 -4.65 -13.67
C ARG A 132 12.43 -3.26 -13.82
N GLY A 133 11.25 -3.00 -13.24
CA GLY A 133 10.62 -1.67 -13.20
C GLY A 133 11.44 -0.65 -12.40
N LEU A 134 11.97 -1.05 -11.24
CA LEU A 134 12.85 -0.19 -10.43
C LEU A 134 14.12 0.21 -11.20
N LYS A 135 14.76 -0.73 -11.92
CA LYS A 135 15.92 -0.43 -12.76
C LYS A 135 15.59 0.61 -13.83
N ALA A 136 14.42 0.54 -14.47
CA ALA A 136 13.99 1.52 -15.46
C ALA A 136 13.88 2.93 -14.84
N ALA A 137 13.26 3.03 -13.65
CA ALA A 137 13.15 4.29 -12.92
C ALA A 137 14.52 4.87 -12.53
N VAL A 138 15.43 4.03 -12.02
CA VAL A 138 16.79 4.44 -11.64
C VAL A 138 17.59 4.93 -12.85
N LEU A 139 17.52 4.23 -13.99
CA LEU A 139 18.21 4.65 -15.22
C LEU A 139 17.70 6.01 -15.74
N ARG A 140 16.39 6.27 -15.63
CA ARG A 140 15.79 7.57 -15.95
C ARG A 140 16.39 8.68 -15.08
N VAL A 141 16.43 8.48 -13.77
CA VAL A 141 16.95 9.50 -12.81
C VAL A 141 18.44 9.76 -13.02
N LEU A 142 19.22 8.72 -13.37
CA LEU A 142 20.63 8.84 -13.73
C LEU A 142 20.86 9.52 -15.10
N GLY A 143 19.80 9.88 -15.85
CA GLY A 143 19.89 10.53 -17.16
C GLY A 143 20.28 9.59 -18.31
N LYS A 144 20.35 8.27 -18.07
CA LYS A 144 20.72 7.25 -19.05
C LYS A 144 19.51 6.83 -19.91
N LYS A 145 18.97 7.78 -20.67
CA LYS A 145 17.71 7.59 -21.41
C LYS A 145 17.73 6.45 -22.43
N ASP A 146 18.81 6.30 -23.18
CA ASP A 146 18.90 5.26 -24.22
C ASP A 146 18.93 3.86 -23.59
N GLU A 147 19.69 3.69 -22.50
CA GLU A 147 19.71 2.44 -21.72
C GLU A 147 18.33 2.15 -21.09
N ALA A 148 17.67 3.17 -20.54
CA ALA A 148 16.32 3.04 -19.97
C ALA A 148 15.31 2.58 -21.03
N CYS A 149 15.29 3.22 -22.20
CA CYS A 149 14.39 2.86 -23.30
C CYS A 149 14.63 1.43 -23.82
N ALA A 150 15.90 1.03 -23.97
CA ALA A 150 16.24 -0.34 -24.38
C ALA A 150 15.79 -1.36 -23.32
N TRP A 151 16.02 -1.07 -22.04
CA TRP A 151 15.62 -1.93 -20.93
C TRP A 151 14.10 -2.08 -20.82
N ILE A 152 13.36 -0.97 -20.92
CA ILE A 152 11.90 -0.97 -20.93
C ILE A 152 11.36 -1.81 -22.09
N ALA A 153 11.92 -1.67 -23.29
CA ALA A 153 11.51 -2.46 -24.44
C ALA A 153 11.74 -3.97 -24.23
N GLU A 154 12.78 -4.38 -23.48
CA GLU A 154 13.00 -5.77 -23.07
C GLU A 154 11.99 -6.21 -22.00
N ASN A 155 11.70 -5.37 -21.01
CA ASN A 155 10.72 -5.66 -19.96
C ASN A 155 9.34 -5.93 -20.56
N LEU A 156 8.89 -5.10 -21.50
CA LEU A 156 7.58 -5.24 -22.14
C LEU A 156 7.47 -6.48 -23.05
N LYS A 157 8.60 -7.04 -23.50
CA LYS A 157 8.61 -8.37 -24.17
C LYS A 157 8.44 -9.50 -23.17
N THR A 158 8.96 -9.33 -21.96
CA THR A 158 8.87 -10.32 -20.87
C THR A 158 7.47 -10.32 -20.26
N ASP A 159 6.99 -9.14 -19.85
CA ASP A 159 5.64 -8.93 -19.34
C ASP A 159 5.03 -7.66 -19.98
N PRO A 160 4.08 -7.84 -20.92
CA PRO A 160 3.33 -6.73 -21.50
C PRO A 160 2.44 -5.97 -20.51
N PHE A 161 2.14 -6.53 -19.33
CA PHE A 161 1.29 -5.93 -18.29
C PHE A 161 2.08 -5.30 -17.14
N ASP A 162 3.40 -5.16 -17.25
CA ASP A 162 4.19 -4.38 -16.30
C ASP A 162 3.87 -2.88 -16.44
N TYR A 163 2.96 -2.43 -15.58
CA TYR A 163 2.49 -1.06 -15.55
C TYR A 163 3.57 -0.05 -15.15
N VAL A 164 4.54 -0.46 -14.31
CA VAL A 164 5.64 0.43 -13.89
C VAL A 164 6.57 0.68 -15.08
N SER A 165 6.98 -0.37 -15.78
CA SER A 165 7.80 -0.20 -17.01
C SER A 165 7.08 0.59 -18.08
N ARG A 166 5.76 0.42 -18.25
CA ARG A 166 4.98 1.25 -19.19
C ARG A 166 4.89 2.71 -18.77
N TYR A 167 4.69 2.98 -17.49
CA TYR A 167 4.67 4.34 -16.98
C TYR A 167 6.07 5.00 -17.11
N GLU A 168 7.14 4.25 -16.86
CA GLU A 168 8.50 4.71 -17.16
C GLU A 168 8.72 4.97 -18.67
N ALA A 169 8.07 4.20 -19.54
CA ALA A 169 8.06 4.46 -20.99
C ALA A 169 7.37 5.78 -21.34
N VAL A 170 6.36 6.20 -20.57
CA VAL A 170 5.69 7.51 -20.72
C VAL A 170 6.64 8.62 -20.27
N LEU A 171 7.32 8.46 -19.13
CA LEU A 171 8.22 9.48 -18.59
C LEU A 171 9.46 9.72 -19.45
N ASN A 172 9.96 8.68 -20.13
CA ASN A 172 11.09 8.78 -21.05
C ASN A 172 10.71 9.20 -22.48
N ALA A 173 9.41 9.33 -22.80
CA ALA A 173 8.96 9.72 -24.13
C ALA A 173 9.11 11.22 -24.41
N SER A 174 9.08 11.58 -25.70
CA SER A 174 8.97 12.99 -26.12
C SER A 174 7.59 13.55 -25.75
N ALA A 175 7.46 14.89 -25.70
CA ALA A 175 6.19 15.54 -25.37
C ALA A 175 5.04 15.15 -26.31
N GLU A 176 5.36 14.89 -27.58
CA GLU A 176 4.40 14.49 -28.62
C GLU A 176 3.89 13.06 -28.40
N GLU A 177 4.76 12.15 -27.96
CA GLU A 177 4.42 10.74 -27.72
C GLU A 177 3.82 10.50 -26.33
N LYS A 178 4.11 11.37 -25.36
CA LYS A 178 3.69 11.20 -23.95
C LYS A 178 2.19 11.00 -23.83
N GLU A 179 1.40 11.83 -24.51
CA GLU A 179 -0.07 11.78 -24.50
C GLU A 179 -0.60 10.49 -25.13
N ALA A 180 0.01 10.00 -26.21
CA ALA A 180 -0.38 8.75 -26.86
C ALA A 180 -0.11 7.54 -25.95
N ARG A 181 1.06 7.49 -25.30
CA ARG A 181 1.43 6.41 -24.38
C ARG A 181 0.59 6.42 -23.10
N LEU A 182 0.23 7.60 -22.58
CA LEU A 182 -0.70 7.72 -21.44
C LEU A 182 -2.08 7.16 -21.76
N LYS A 183 -2.60 7.44 -22.97
CA LYS A 183 -3.87 6.86 -23.43
C LYS A 183 -3.80 5.35 -23.54
N GLU A 184 -2.72 4.81 -24.10
CA GLU A 184 -2.51 3.36 -24.18
C GLU A 184 -2.47 2.73 -22.77
N LEU A 185 -1.72 3.33 -21.84
CA LEU A 185 -1.64 2.87 -20.46
C LEU A 185 -3.02 2.85 -19.79
N LYS A 186 -3.82 3.92 -19.96
CA LYS A 186 -5.16 4.02 -19.40
C LYS A 186 -6.10 2.94 -19.94
N VAL A 187 -6.04 2.65 -21.25
CA VAL A 187 -6.82 1.58 -21.88
C VAL A 187 -6.43 0.22 -21.30
N LEU A 188 -5.12 -0.05 -21.16
CA LEU A 188 -4.62 -1.31 -20.60
C LEU A 188 -4.98 -1.50 -19.11
N MET A 189 -4.94 -0.43 -18.33
CA MET A 189 -5.35 -0.45 -16.93
C MET A 189 -6.88 -0.56 -16.75
N ARG A 190 -7.66 -0.36 -17.83
CA ARG A 190 -9.14 -0.46 -17.86
C ARG A 190 -9.85 0.41 -16.83
N ASP A 191 -9.22 1.52 -16.46
CA ASP A 191 -9.67 2.37 -15.36
C ASP A 191 -9.99 1.58 -14.07
N PHE A 192 -9.21 0.53 -13.78
CA PHE A 192 -9.37 -0.27 -12.58
C PHE A 192 -8.49 0.28 -11.45
N HIS A 193 -9.11 0.71 -10.36
CA HIS A 193 -8.44 1.43 -9.27
C HIS A 193 -7.22 0.68 -8.69
N GLU A 194 -7.27 -0.66 -8.62
CA GLU A 194 -6.17 -1.43 -8.02
C GLU A 194 -4.89 -1.38 -8.87
N ASN A 195 -5.01 -1.28 -10.21
CA ASN A 195 -3.85 -1.19 -11.09
C ASN A 195 -3.10 0.13 -10.85
N TYR A 196 -3.82 1.24 -10.69
CA TYR A 196 -3.22 2.54 -10.33
C TYR A 196 -2.63 2.51 -8.93
N LEU A 197 -3.34 1.93 -7.96
CA LEU A 197 -2.84 1.78 -6.59
C LEU A 197 -1.54 0.97 -6.54
N GLN A 198 -1.49 -0.16 -7.25
CA GLN A 198 -0.30 -1.01 -7.29
C GLN A 198 0.88 -0.27 -7.93
N THR A 199 0.67 0.33 -9.10
CA THR A 199 1.71 1.08 -9.81
C THR A 199 2.23 2.26 -8.96
N ALA A 200 1.32 3.02 -8.34
CA ALA A 200 1.69 4.14 -7.48
C ALA A 200 2.43 3.67 -6.21
N ARG A 201 2.06 2.53 -5.61
CA ARG A 201 2.78 1.96 -4.46
C ARG A 201 4.20 1.52 -4.84
N ASP A 202 4.38 0.93 -6.01
CA ASP A 202 5.69 0.48 -6.48
C ASP A 202 6.60 1.69 -6.73
N CYS A 203 6.12 2.77 -7.36
CA CYS A 203 6.86 4.04 -7.47
C CYS A 203 7.17 4.66 -6.10
N ALA A 204 6.16 4.74 -5.23
CA ALA A 204 6.31 5.30 -3.90
C ALA A 204 7.21 4.45 -2.99
N GLU A 205 7.38 3.15 -3.25
CA GLU A 205 8.29 2.27 -2.53
C GLU A 205 9.73 2.77 -2.62
N ALA A 206 10.17 3.19 -3.81
CA ALA A 206 11.50 3.77 -4.07
C ALA A 206 11.65 5.26 -3.70
N GLY A 207 10.56 5.95 -3.35
CA GLY A 207 10.57 7.36 -2.97
C GLY A 207 10.10 8.33 -4.07
N PHE A 208 9.66 7.82 -5.22
CA PHE A 208 9.13 8.60 -6.33
C PHE A 208 7.66 8.98 -6.06
N PHE A 209 7.44 9.88 -5.10
CA PHE A 209 6.10 10.25 -4.63
C PHE A 209 5.35 11.16 -5.62
N GLU A 210 6.05 12.02 -6.35
CA GLU A 210 5.43 12.88 -7.39
C GLU A 210 4.86 12.01 -8.52
N GLU A 211 5.67 11.08 -9.03
CA GLU A 211 5.25 10.09 -10.02
C GLU A 211 4.07 9.25 -9.53
N ALA A 212 4.11 8.82 -8.26
CA ALA A 212 3.02 8.06 -7.67
C ALA A 212 1.70 8.86 -7.64
N LEU A 213 1.76 10.19 -7.41
CA LEU A 213 0.59 11.06 -7.45
C LEU A 213 0.04 11.20 -8.88
N GLU A 214 0.91 11.42 -9.88
CA GLU A 214 0.49 11.50 -11.28
C GLU A 214 -0.23 10.22 -11.75
N VAL A 215 0.25 9.05 -11.33
CA VAL A 215 -0.40 7.77 -11.62
C VAL A 215 -1.79 7.72 -10.99
N LEU A 216 -1.95 8.13 -9.73
CA LEU A 216 -3.24 8.12 -9.04
C LEU A 216 -4.25 9.07 -9.69
N ASP A 217 -3.80 10.25 -10.10
CA ASP A 217 -4.63 11.26 -10.77
C ASP A 217 -5.10 10.83 -12.17
N GLY A 218 -4.47 9.79 -12.76
CA GLY A 218 -4.90 9.17 -14.01
C GLY A 218 -6.21 8.38 -13.91
N CYS A 219 -6.61 7.95 -12.70
CA CYS A 219 -7.82 7.17 -12.48
C CYS A 219 -9.05 8.08 -12.40
N THR A 220 -10.10 7.72 -13.15
CA THR A 220 -11.36 8.49 -13.14
C THR A 220 -12.36 8.02 -12.09
N LYS A 221 -12.14 6.87 -11.46
CA LYS A 221 -13.05 6.34 -10.43
C LYS A 221 -12.75 6.93 -9.06
N GLU A 222 -13.82 7.25 -8.33
CA GLU A 222 -13.73 7.63 -6.93
C GLU A 222 -13.67 6.36 -6.07
N TRP A 223 -12.50 6.08 -5.49
CA TRP A 223 -12.32 4.99 -4.53
C TRP A 223 -11.60 5.47 -3.27
N PRO A 224 -12.04 5.13 -2.05
CA PRO A 224 -11.48 5.69 -0.81
C PRO A 224 -9.97 5.51 -0.68
N MET A 225 -9.46 4.35 -1.13
CA MET A 225 -8.02 4.08 -1.05
C MET A 225 -7.20 4.98 -1.98
N LEU A 226 -7.72 5.41 -3.14
CA LEU A 226 -7.00 6.32 -4.03
C LEU A 226 -6.72 7.65 -3.31
N PHE A 227 -7.74 8.21 -2.65
CA PHE A 227 -7.61 9.43 -1.86
C PHE A 227 -6.70 9.24 -0.65
N TYR A 228 -6.75 8.07 -0.01
CA TYR A 228 -5.87 7.73 1.10
C TYR A 228 -4.39 7.80 0.71
N TYR A 229 -4.01 7.07 -0.34
CA TYR A 229 -2.63 7.04 -0.81
C TYR A 229 -2.19 8.40 -1.36
N ARG A 230 -3.09 9.13 -2.03
CA ARG A 230 -2.83 10.49 -2.51
C ARG A 230 -2.49 11.43 -1.34
N GLY A 231 -3.34 11.49 -0.31
CA GLY A 231 -3.07 12.31 0.87
C GLY A 231 -1.80 11.89 1.60
N ALA A 232 -1.51 10.59 1.67
CA ALA A 232 -0.28 10.07 2.26
C ALA A 232 0.99 10.53 1.51
N TYR A 233 0.99 10.46 0.19
CA TYR A 233 2.14 10.89 -0.62
C TYR A 233 2.31 12.41 -0.60
N LEU A 234 1.21 13.18 -0.63
CA LEU A 234 1.24 14.64 -0.47
C LEU A 234 1.88 15.06 0.87
N LEU A 235 1.57 14.35 1.96
CA LEU A 235 2.21 14.61 3.26
C LEU A 235 3.70 14.29 3.25
N LYS A 236 4.13 13.23 2.55
CA LYS A 236 5.56 12.92 2.38
C LYS A 236 6.30 13.99 1.56
N LEU A 237 5.60 14.68 0.67
CA LEU A 237 6.12 15.82 -0.08
C LEU A 237 6.00 17.16 0.67
N GLY A 238 5.45 17.16 1.89
CA GLY A 238 5.25 18.38 2.69
C GLY A 238 4.04 19.24 2.29
N ARG A 239 3.17 18.76 1.38
CA ARG A 239 2.01 19.48 0.85
C ARG A 239 0.76 19.22 1.72
N ALA A 240 0.78 19.73 2.94
CA ALA A 240 -0.24 19.43 3.95
C ALA A 240 -1.65 19.94 3.61
N ASP A 241 -1.77 21.04 2.86
CA ASP A 241 -3.08 21.60 2.52
C ASP A 241 -3.79 20.79 1.44
N GLU A 242 -3.08 20.39 0.38
CA GLU A 242 -3.59 19.46 -0.64
C GLU A 242 -3.95 18.09 -0.02
N ALA A 243 -3.20 17.63 0.98
CA ALA A 243 -3.51 16.40 1.69
C ALA A 243 -4.84 16.48 2.45
N LYS A 244 -5.17 17.63 3.07
CA LYS A 244 -6.47 17.83 3.73
C LYS A 244 -7.62 17.76 2.73
N GLU A 245 -7.43 18.32 1.53
CA GLU A 245 -8.42 18.23 0.46
C GLU A 245 -8.64 16.79 0.01
N ALA A 246 -7.56 16.02 -0.16
CA ALA A 246 -7.66 14.59 -0.47
C ALA A 246 -8.43 13.83 0.62
N PHE A 247 -8.18 14.14 1.90
CA PHE A 247 -8.87 13.50 3.02
C PHE A 247 -10.32 13.98 3.21
N ALA A 248 -10.71 15.14 2.67
CA ALA A 248 -12.09 15.59 2.72
C ALA A 248 -13.07 14.61 2.04
N CYS A 249 -12.58 13.80 1.09
CA CYS A 249 -13.36 12.71 0.49
C CYS A 249 -13.83 11.66 1.51
N PHE A 250 -13.11 11.47 2.63
CA PHE A 250 -13.57 10.58 3.70
C PHE A 250 -14.82 11.09 4.40
N ASN A 251 -15.05 12.41 4.45
CA ASN A 251 -16.31 12.95 4.96
C ASN A 251 -17.49 12.52 4.08
N LYS A 252 -17.32 12.45 2.75
CA LYS A 252 -18.37 11.92 1.85
C LYS A 252 -18.67 10.45 2.13
N LEU A 253 -17.62 9.68 2.44
CA LEU A 253 -17.76 8.26 2.80
C LEU A 253 -18.49 8.08 4.14
N MET A 254 -18.20 8.97 5.11
CA MET A 254 -18.92 9.05 6.37
C MET A 254 -20.40 9.37 6.15
N ASP A 255 -20.68 10.43 5.38
CA ASP A 255 -22.04 10.84 5.03
C ASP A 255 -22.83 9.72 4.35
N TYR A 256 -22.18 8.95 3.46
CA TYR A 256 -22.79 7.80 2.81
C TYR A 256 -23.15 6.72 3.82
N GLY A 257 -22.20 6.34 4.69
CA GLY A 257 -22.41 5.34 5.72
C GLY A 257 -23.54 5.72 6.69
N GLU A 258 -23.64 6.99 7.08
CA GLU A 258 -24.70 7.48 7.97
C GLU A 258 -26.09 7.50 7.32
N ARG A 259 -26.18 7.93 6.04
CA ARG A 259 -27.46 8.02 5.33
C ARG A 259 -28.05 6.66 5.00
N HIS A 260 -27.21 5.73 4.54
CA HIS A 260 -27.66 4.43 4.04
C HIS A 260 -27.74 3.35 5.14
N LEU A 261 -27.42 3.71 6.39
CA LEU A 261 -27.40 2.77 7.53
C LEU A 261 -28.75 2.07 7.78
N ASN A 262 -29.85 2.78 7.53
CA ASN A 262 -31.21 2.31 7.80
C ASN A 262 -32.01 2.05 6.51
N ASP A 263 -31.36 2.06 5.36
CA ASP A 263 -31.99 1.75 4.09
C ASP A 263 -32.35 0.27 4.03
N LYS A 264 -33.56 -0.02 3.51
CA LYS A 264 -34.03 -1.38 3.27
C LYS A 264 -33.60 -1.84 1.88
N VAL A 265 -32.67 -2.79 1.82
CA VAL A 265 -32.15 -3.30 0.55
C VAL A 265 -33.08 -4.40 0.04
N LYS A 266 -33.78 -4.11 -1.05
CA LYS A 266 -34.60 -5.10 -1.75
C LYS A 266 -33.77 -5.79 -2.83
N ASN A 267 -33.90 -7.11 -2.93
CA ASN A 267 -33.34 -7.86 -4.05
C ASN A 267 -34.14 -7.52 -5.31
N ASP A 268 -33.47 -6.96 -6.32
CA ASP A 268 -34.02 -6.89 -7.66
C ASP A 268 -34.03 -8.31 -8.24
N PHE A 269 -35.21 -8.93 -8.21
CA PHE A 269 -35.51 -10.31 -8.61
C PHE A 269 -35.18 -10.63 -10.09
N PHE A 270 -34.69 -9.65 -10.87
CA PHE A 270 -34.33 -9.77 -12.29
C PHE A 270 -32.84 -9.97 -12.56
N ALA A 271 -31.99 -10.16 -11.55
CA ALA A 271 -30.62 -10.62 -11.76
C ALA A 271 -30.63 -12.10 -12.18
N VAL A 272 -30.84 -12.35 -13.48
CA VAL A 272 -30.88 -13.69 -14.11
C VAL A 272 -29.48 -14.31 -14.05
N SER A 273 -29.14 -14.91 -12.90
CA SER A 273 -28.18 -16.01 -12.70
C SER A 273 -27.88 -16.21 -11.22
N LEU A 274 -28.87 -16.66 -10.45
CA LEU A 274 -28.60 -17.46 -9.25
C LEU A 274 -29.22 -18.83 -9.48
N PRO A 275 -28.50 -19.79 -10.08
CA PRO A 275 -28.94 -21.18 -10.13
C PRO A 275 -28.91 -21.74 -8.70
N ASP A 276 -30.10 -22.02 -8.18
CA ASP A 276 -30.44 -23.02 -7.17
C ASP A 276 -29.29 -23.58 -6.32
N PHE A 277 -28.92 -22.88 -5.24
CA PHE A 277 -28.41 -23.45 -3.98
C PHE A 277 -28.43 -22.39 -2.85
N LEU A 278 -29.58 -21.75 -2.61
CA LEU A 278 -29.79 -20.86 -1.45
C LEU A 278 -30.11 -21.72 -0.21
N ILE A 279 -29.08 -22.28 0.42
CA ILE A 279 -29.20 -22.87 1.77
C ILE A 279 -29.18 -21.77 2.85
N PHE A 280 -28.77 -20.55 2.50
CA PHE A 280 -28.75 -19.40 3.40
C PHE A 280 -29.40 -18.19 2.73
N GLU A 281 -30.58 -17.80 3.19
CA GLU A 281 -31.13 -16.46 2.92
C GLU A 281 -30.30 -15.45 3.72
N ASP A 282 -29.35 -14.79 3.06
CA ASP A 282 -28.57 -13.73 3.69
C ASP A 282 -29.45 -12.49 3.88
N ASP A 283 -29.50 -11.96 5.10
CA ASP A 283 -30.21 -10.71 5.41
C ASP A 283 -29.43 -9.54 4.79
N MET A 284 -29.97 -9.00 3.69
CA MET A 284 -29.36 -7.89 2.95
C MET A 284 -29.32 -6.60 3.76
N ASP A 285 -30.27 -6.37 4.67
CA ASP A 285 -30.26 -5.20 5.56
C ASP A 285 -29.13 -5.33 6.59
N ARG A 286 -28.91 -6.54 7.10
CA ARG A 286 -27.77 -6.86 7.97
C ARG A 286 -26.43 -6.64 7.26
N ARG A 287 -26.30 -7.11 6.01
CA ARG A 287 -25.09 -6.92 5.20
C ARG A 287 -24.85 -5.45 4.85
N ASN A 288 -25.91 -4.71 4.54
CA ASN A 288 -25.81 -3.27 4.29
C ASN A 288 -25.35 -2.50 5.54
N LYS A 289 -25.89 -2.84 6.72
CA LYS A 289 -25.43 -2.25 7.99
C LYS A 289 -23.97 -2.55 8.28
N ALA A 290 -23.54 -3.81 8.09
CA ALA A 290 -22.13 -4.18 8.23
C ALA A 290 -21.24 -3.35 7.29
N HIS A 291 -21.65 -3.20 6.03
CA HIS A 291 -20.92 -2.42 5.03
C HIS A 291 -20.88 -0.91 5.36
N CYS A 292 -21.99 -0.32 5.79
CA CYS A 292 -22.06 1.09 6.18
C CYS A 292 -21.13 1.39 7.37
N TYR A 293 -21.17 0.57 8.42
CA TYR A 293 -20.25 0.71 9.56
C TYR A 293 -18.79 0.48 9.17
N TYR A 294 -18.52 -0.44 8.24
CA TYR A 294 -17.18 -0.62 7.69
C TYR A 294 -16.67 0.63 6.95
N LEU A 295 -17.52 1.26 6.11
CA LEU A 295 -17.19 2.50 5.42
C LEU A 295 -16.94 3.66 6.39
N MET A 296 -17.78 3.81 7.42
CA MET A 296 -17.57 4.80 8.48
C MET A 296 -16.26 4.56 9.23
N GLY A 297 -15.94 3.31 9.55
CA GLY A 297 -14.68 2.94 10.18
C GLY A 297 -13.46 3.30 9.32
N LEU A 298 -13.51 3.03 8.01
CA LEU A 298 -12.46 3.44 7.07
C LEU A 298 -12.32 4.96 6.96
N ALA A 299 -13.45 5.68 6.94
CA ALA A 299 -13.45 7.14 6.93
C ALA A 299 -12.81 7.70 8.20
N ASN A 300 -13.15 7.15 9.37
CA ASN A 300 -12.55 7.56 10.65
C ASN A 300 -11.04 7.27 10.72
N ILE A 301 -10.55 6.16 10.14
CA ILE A 301 -9.11 5.94 9.97
C ILE A 301 -8.51 7.04 9.09
N GLY A 302 -9.10 7.32 7.93
CA GLY A 302 -8.59 8.32 6.99
C GLY A 302 -8.58 9.74 7.55
N LEU A 303 -9.48 10.06 8.49
CA LEU A 303 -9.56 11.34 9.19
C LEU A 303 -8.67 11.41 10.44
N GLY A 304 -8.00 10.32 10.83
CA GLY A 304 -7.13 10.27 12.01
C GLY A 304 -7.87 10.13 13.35
N ASN A 305 -9.07 9.54 13.35
CA ASN A 305 -9.89 9.28 14.54
C ASN A 305 -9.97 7.77 14.87
N PRO A 306 -8.87 7.15 15.36
CA PRO A 306 -8.81 5.71 15.57
C PRO A 306 -9.80 5.19 16.63
N GLU A 307 -10.15 5.98 17.65
CA GLU A 307 -11.16 5.57 18.65
C GLU A 307 -12.55 5.36 18.04
N ALA A 308 -12.96 6.30 17.17
CA ALA A 308 -14.24 6.23 16.48
C ALA A 308 -14.23 5.07 15.47
N ALA A 309 -13.12 4.90 14.74
CA ALA A 309 -12.94 3.79 13.81
C ALA A 309 -13.10 2.42 14.49
N VAL A 310 -12.49 2.20 15.65
CA VAL A 310 -12.62 0.94 16.40
C VAL A 310 -14.07 0.66 16.77
N LYS A 311 -14.81 1.67 17.23
CA LYS A 311 -16.24 1.53 17.57
C LYS A 311 -17.08 1.16 16.35
N ASP A 312 -16.81 1.76 15.20
CA ASP A 312 -17.54 1.46 13.97
C ASP A 312 -17.21 0.06 13.44
N PHE A 313 -15.95 -0.38 13.50
CA PHE A 313 -15.59 -1.76 13.15
C PHE A 313 -16.17 -2.79 14.13
N ASP A 314 -16.28 -2.46 15.42
CA ASP A 314 -16.96 -3.31 16.40
C ASP A 314 -18.43 -3.54 16.01
N LYS A 315 -19.15 -2.47 15.68
CA LYS A 315 -20.52 -2.56 15.18
C LYS A 315 -20.59 -3.34 13.86
N ALA A 316 -19.67 -3.10 12.93
CA ALA A 316 -19.63 -3.86 11.68
C ALA A 316 -19.47 -5.37 11.92
N LEU A 317 -18.66 -5.76 12.90
CA LEU A 317 -18.43 -7.17 13.26
C LEU A 317 -19.60 -7.82 14.02
N GLU A 318 -20.46 -7.04 14.68
CA GLU A 318 -21.72 -7.54 15.23
C GLU A 318 -22.67 -8.00 14.10
N TYR A 319 -22.70 -7.25 13.00
CA TYR A 319 -23.51 -7.59 11.83
C TYR A 319 -22.84 -8.63 10.92
N ASP A 320 -21.53 -8.53 10.66
CA ASP A 320 -20.76 -9.54 9.92
C ASP A 320 -19.51 -9.96 10.69
N PHE A 321 -19.65 -11.06 11.44
CA PHE A 321 -18.57 -11.60 12.25
C PHE A 321 -17.35 -12.05 11.42
N ASN A 322 -17.57 -12.46 10.17
CA ASN A 322 -16.54 -13.02 9.30
C ASN A 322 -15.86 -11.96 8.42
N HIS A 323 -16.19 -10.68 8.59
CA HIS A 323 -15.60 -9.60 7.82
C HIS A 323 -14.10 -9.46 8.11
N GLN A 324 -13.26 -10.07 7.27
CA GLN A 324 -11.80 -10.13 7.47
C GLN A 324 -11.18 -8.72 7.53
N ASN A 325 -11.57 -7.83 6.62
CA ASN A 325 -11.03 -6.48 6.56
C ASN A 325 -11.33 -5.65 7.82
N CYS A 326 -12.56 -5.71 8.37
CA CYS A 326 -12.92 -5.04 9.63
C CYS A 326 -11.99 -5.45 10.77
N ARG A 327 -11.67 -6.75 10.90
CA ARG A 327 -10.76 -7.24 11.95
C ARG A 327 -9.36 -6.68 11.79
N ILE A 328 -8.85 -6.68 10.56
CA ILE A 328 -7.51 -6.16 10.25
C ILE A 328 -7.43 -4.67 10.57
N TYR A 329 -8.38 -3.88 10.07
CA TYR A 329 -8.39 -2.42 10.28
C TYR A 329 -8.69 -2.01 11.73
N LYS A 330 -9.52 -2.78 12.45
CA LYS A 330 -9.73 -2.59 13.88
C LYS A 330 -8.45 -2.79 14.68
N GLU A 331 -7.71 -3.87 14.40
CA GLU A 331 -6.44 -4.13 15.09
C GLU A 331 -5.38 -3.07 14.75
N LEU A 332 -5.41 -2.51 13.54
CA LEU A 332 -4.57 -1.37 13.16
C LEU A 332 -4.93 -0.13 13.97
N ALA A 333 -6.21 0.28 13.98
CA ALA A 333 -6.67 1.46 14.73
C ALA A 333 -6.40 1.33 16.24
N LYS A 334 -6.56 0.15 16.84
CA LYS A 334 -6.22 -0.09 18.25
C LYS A 334 -4.73 0.14 18.56
N ARG A 335 -3.85 -0.22 17.63
CA ARG A 335 -2.39 -0.02 17.83
C ARG A 335 -2.04 1.46 17.82
N GLU A 336 -2.73 2.27 17.02
CA GLU A 336 -2.54 3.73 17.03
C GLU A 336 -2.95 4.36 18.35
N LEU A 337 -3.95 3.81 19.04
CA LEU A 337 -4.36 4.26 20.38
C LEU A 337 -3.40 3.85 21.50
N SER A 338 -2.58 2.83 21.26
CA SER A 338 -1.68 2.25 22.26
C SER A 338 -0.28 2.89 22.24
N GLN A 339 -0.07 3.90 21.41
CA GLN A 339 1.18 4.65 21.23
C GLN A 339 1.00 6.08 21.69
#